data_AF-A0A660MCB4-F1
#
_entry.id   AF-A0A660MCB4-F1
#
_cell.length_a   1.000
_cell.length_b   1.000
_cell.length_c   1.000
_cell.angle_alpha   90.00
_cell.angle_beta   90.00
_cell.angle_gamma   90.00
#
_symmetry.space_group_name_H-M   'P 1'
#
loop_
_entity.id
_entity.type
_entity.pdbx_description
1 polymer ?
#
loop_
_entity_poly.entity_id
_entity_poly.type
_entity_poly.pdbx_seq_one_letter_code
_entity_poly.pdbx_strand_id
1 'polypeptide(L)'
;LPFAAPNDPVTRARHRLLEDKGLSPFMHDTLPQAIITLKQGVGRLIRDSGDYGVLVLADPRLTQKNYGQTFLNSLPPMTKTRKIEVIDRFFAYHETTKTA
;
A
#
# COMPACT_ATOMS: atom_id res chain seq x y z
N LEU A 1 1.58 2.00 -7.86
CA LEU A 1 1.71 0.72 -7.11
C LEU A 1 2.98 -0.01 -7.55
N PRO A 2 3.78 -0.58 -6.63
CA PRO A 2 5.05 -1.23 -6.95
C PRO A 2 4.81 -2.66 -7.47
N PHE A 3 4.56 -2.80 -8.77
CA PHE A 3 4.47 -4.10 -9.42
C PHE A 3 5.82 -4.49 -10.02
N ALA A 4 6.20 -5.76 -9.88
CA ALA A 4 7.46 -6.27 -10.40
C ALA A 4 7.49 -6.27 -11.93
N ALA A 5 8.70 -6.23 -12.51
CA ALA A 5 8.90 -6.30 -13.95
C ALA A 5 8.52 -7.71 -14.48
N PRO A 6 7.74 -7.81 -15.58
CA PRO A 6 7.15 -9.07 -16.03
C PRO A 6 8.11 -10.09 -16.67
N ASN A 7 9.41 -9.80 -16.75
CA ASN A 7 10.37 -10.59 -17.54
C ASN A 7 11.26 -11.54 -16.72
N ASP A 8 10.99 -11.74 -15.43
CA ASP A 8 11.73 -12.70 -14.62
C ASP A 8 11.28 -14.17 -14.91
N PRO A 9 12.19 -15.06 -15.34
CA PRO A 9 11.86 -16.46 -15.63
C PRO A 9 11.22 -17.20 -14.46
N VAL A 10 11.65 -16.91 -13.22
CA VAL A 10 11.13 -17.55 -12.01
C VAL A 10 9.69 -17.11 -11.75
N THR A 11 9.41 -15.82 -11.88
CA THR A 11 8.06 -15.25 -11.79
C THR A 11 7.13 -15.87 -12.83
N ARG A 12 7.57 -16.03 -14.09
CA ARG A 12 6.75 -16.69 -15.12
C ARG A 12 6.44 -18.15 -14.78
N ALA A 13 7.42 -18.90 -14.27
CA ALA A 13 7.20 -20.29 -13.86
C ALA A 13 6.18 -20.36 -12.71
N ARG A 14 6.29 -19.46 -11.71
CA ARG A 14 5.32 -19.38 -10.61
C ARG A 14 3.91 -19.01 -11.09
N HIS A 15 3.81 -18.06 -12.02
CA HIS A 15 2.52 -17.67 -12.61
C HIS A 15 1.87 -18.83 -13.33
N ARG A 16 2.63 -19.57 -14.16
CA ARG A 16 2.11 -20.76 -14.86
C ARG A 16 1.61 -21.82 -13.88
N LEU A 17 2.33 -22.07 -12.80
CA LEU A 17 1.88 -23.01 -11.75
C LEU A 17 0.59 -22.57 -11.05
N LEU A 18 0.32 -21.26 -10.95
CA LEU A 18 -0.93 -20.73 -10.40
C LEU A 18 -2.07 -20.87 -11.42
N GLU A 19 -1.80 -20.59 -12.69
CA GLU A 19 -2.75 -20.77 -13.80
C GLU A 19 -3.16 -22.23 -13.97
N ASP A 20 -2.20 -23.16 -13.91
CA ASP A 20 -2.44 -24.62 -13.98
C ASP A 20 -3.34 -25.11 -12.82
N LYS A 21 -3.39 -24.36 -11.70
CA LYS A 21 -4.29 -24.60 -10.56
C LYS A 21 -5.61 -23.86 -10.66
N GLY A 22 -5.88 -23.15 -11.75
CA GLY A 22 -7.07 -22.33 -11.95
C GLY A 22 -7.08 -21.04 -11.11
N LEU A 23 -5.94 -20.62 -10.56
CA LEU A 23 -5.81 -19.43 -9.73
C LEU A 23 -5.30 -18.25 -10.55
N SER A 24 -5.75 -17.04 -10.23
CA SER A 24 -5.21 -15.81 -10.84
C SER A 24 -3.82 -15.50 -10.27
N PRO A 25 -2.75 -15.48 -11.09
CA PRO A 25 -1.40 -15.10 -10.63
C PRO A 25 -1.34 -13.67 -10.09
N PHE A 26 -2.13 -12.78 -10.68
CA PHE A 26 -2.22 -11.41 -10.21
C PHE A 26 -2.73 -11.35 -8.75
N MET A 27 -3.81 -12.06 -8.45
CA MET A 27 -4.42 -12.04 -7.10
C MET A 27 -3.58 -12.79 -6.07
N HIS A 28 -2.85 -13.84 -6.47
CA HIS A 28 -2.17 -14.76 -5.56
C HIS A 28 -0.65 -14.55 -5.45
N ASP A 29 -0.04 -13.78 -6.35
CA ASP A 29 1.39 -13.45 -6.29
C ASP A 29 1.62 -11.95 -6.43
N THR A 30 1.25 -11.36 -7.57
CA THR A 30 1.61 -9.96 -7.89
C THR A 30 1.02 -8.94 -6.90
N LEU A 31 -0.26 -9.07 -6.55
CA LEU A 31 -0.94 -8.18 -5.61
C LEU A 31 -0.37 -8.31 -4.18
N PRO A 32 -0.22 -9.52 -3.61
CA PRO A 32 0.49 -9.72 -2.34
C PRO A 32 1.89 -9.10 -2.32
N GLN A 33 2.69 -9.29 -3.37
CA GLN A 33 4.04 -8.70 -3.44
C GLN A 33 4.02 -7.18 -3.41
N ALA A 34 3.08 -6.55 -4.13
CA ALA A 34 2.91 -5.10 -4.11
C ALA A 34 2.49 -4.59 -2.72
N ILE A 35 1.63 -5.33 -2.01
CA ILE A 35 1.21 -5.02 -0.63
C ILE A 35 2.41 -5.08 0.32
N ILE A 36 3.22 -6.15 0.26
CA ILE A 36 4.41 -6.31 1.09
C ILE A 36 5.38 -5.15 0.86
N THR A 37 5.66 -4.84 -0.40
CA THR A 37 6.55 -3.73 -0.77
C THR A 37 6.03 -2.39 -0.23
N LEU A 38 4.73 -2.14 -0.33
CA LEU A 38 4.15 -0.92 0.22
C LEU A 38 4.24 -0.88 1.76
N LYS A 39 3.98 -1.99 2.46
CA LYS A 39 4.15 -2.07 3.92
C LYS A 39 5.57 -1.74 4.35
N GLN A 40 6.57 -2.21 3.60
CA GLN A 40 7.97 -1.85 3.85
C GLN A 40 8.22 -0.34 3.61
N GLY A 41 7.58 0.24 2.60
CA GLY A 41 7.58 1.70 2.39
C GLY A 41 6.95 2.47 3.57
N VAL A 42 5.82 1.99 4.10
CA VAL A 42 5.17 2.58 5.28
C VAL A 42 6.07 2.50 6.51
N GLY A 43 6.80 1.40 6.70
CA GLY A 43 7.80 1.29 7.78
C GLY A 43 8.93 2.32 7.70
N ARG A 44 9.11 3.01 6.57
CA ARG A 44 10.07 4.13 6.47
C ARG A 44 9.49 5.45 6.97
N LEU A 45 8.16 5.57 7.06
CA LEU A 45 7.43 6.75 7.53
C LEU A 45 7.45 6.86 9.05
N ILE A 46 7.32 5.73 9.75
CA ILE A 46 7.29 5.65 11.22
C ILE A 46 8.49 4.84 11.67
N ARG A 47 9.54 5.50 12.19
CA ARG A 47 10.79 4.87 12.64
C ARG A 47 10.97 4.94 14.15
N ASP A 48 10.36 5.93 14.79
CA ASP A 48 10.28 6.09 16.24
C ASP A 48 8.84 6.35 16.70
N SER A 49 8.59 6.15 17.99
CA SER A 49 7.32 6.36 18.69
C SER A 49 6.73 7.78 18.52
N GLY A 50 7.57 8.78 18.27
CA GLY A 50 7.15 10.16 18.03
C GLY A 50 6.96 10.52 16.56
N ASP A 51 7.25 9.62 15.63
CA ASP A 51 7.09 9.88 14.21
C ASP A 51 5.62 9.88 13.82
N TYR A 52 5.25 10.83 12.98
CA TYR A 52 3.94 10.95 12.38
C TYR A 52 4.10 11.40 10.94
N GLY A 53 3.14 11.05 10.09
CA GLY A 53 3.16 11.49 8.72
C GLY A 53 1.99 10.96 7.91
N VAL A 54 2.01 11.29 6.62
CA VAL A 54 0.92 10.97 5.70
C VAL A 54 1.45 10.09 4.57
N LEU A 55 0.79 8.95 4.35
CA LEU A 55 1.03 8.11 3.18
C LEU A 55 0.12 8.57 2.03
N VAL A 56 0.74 9.06 0.95
CA VAL A 56 0.00 9.48 -0.25
C VAL A 56 0.04 8.36 -1.30
N LEU A 57 -1.13 7.85 -1.66
CA LEU A 57 -1.30 6.84 -2.72
C LEU A 57 -1.94 7.49 -3.96
N ALA A 58 -1.11 7.95 -4.89
CA ALA A 58 -1.55 8.58 -6.14
C ALA A 58 -1.80 7.55 -7.25
N ASP A 59 -2.66 6.55 -6.99
CA ASP A 59 -2.96 5.49 -7.97
C ASP A 59 -4.48 5.29 -8.10
N PRO A 60 -5.11 5.70 -9.22
CA PRO A 60 -6.57 5.62 -9.40
C PRO A 60 -7.09 4.18 -9.40
N ARG A 61 -6.20 3.19 -9.63
CA ARG A 61 -6.58 1.77 -9.63
C ARG A 61 -7.05 1.30 -8.25
N LEU A 62 -6.61 1.95 -7.18
CA LEU A 62 -7.05 1.65 -5.81
C LEU A 62 -8.55 1.90 -5.59
N THR A 63 -9.16 2.73 -6.41
CA THR A 63 -10.57 3.10 -6.28
C THR A 63 -11.42 2.53 -7.41
N GLN A 64 -10.81 2.23 -8.55
CA GLN A 64 -11.50 1.76 -9.75
C GLN A 64 -11.49 0.23 -9.91
N LYS A 65 -10.57 -0.49 -9.26
CA LYS A 65 -10.44 -1.95 -9.41
C LYS A 65 -10.88 -2.67 -8.15
N ASN A 66 -11.47 -3.84 -8.32
CA ASN A 66 -12.01 -4.66 -7.22
C ASN A 66 -10.95 -5.02 -6.16
N TYR A 67 -9.68 -5.17 -6.57
CA TYR A 67 -8.58 -5.45 -5.64
C TYR A 67 -8.17 -4.25 -4.79
N GLY A 68 -8.59 -3.03 -5.15
CA GLY A 68 -8.21 -1.80 -4.46
C GLY A 68 -8.62 -1.80 -2.99
N GLN A 69 -9.81 -2.33 -2.68
CA GLN A 69 -10.28 -2.47 -1.31
C GLN A 69 -9.43 -3.49 -0.53
N THR A 70 -9.14 -4.65 -1.12
CA THR A 70 -8.24 -5.66 -0.52
C THR A 70 -6.87 -5.08 -0.22
N PHE A 71 -6.34 -4.29 -1.17
CA PHE A 71 -5.07 -3.61 -1.02
C PHE A 71 -5.08 -2.62 0.15
N LEU A 72 -6.09 -1.74 0.22
CA LEU A 72 -6.24 -0.75 1.29
C LEU A 72 -6.55 -1.37 2.66
N ASN A 73 -7.22 -2.52 2.70
CA ASN A 73 -7.49 -3.28 3.93
C ASN A 73 -6.27 -4.04 4.43
N SER A 74 -5.30 -4.28 3.57
CA SER A 74 -4.05 -4.95 3.95
C SER A 74 -3.09 -4.03 4.69
N LEU A 75 -3.28 -2.71 4.61
CA LEU A 75 -2.47 -1.72 5.31
C LEU A 75 -2.82 -1.67 6.81
N PRO A 76 -1.88 -1.20 7.67
CA PRO A 76 -2.18 -0.93 9.08
C PRO A 76 -3.42 -0.06 9.27
N PRO A 77 -4.11 -0.16 10.42
CA PRO A 77 -5.26 0.70 10.71
C PRO A 77 -4.83 2.17 10.70
N MET A 78 -5.37 2.95 9.77
CA MET A 78 -5.07 4.36 9.57
C MET A 78 -6.27 5.09 8.97
N THR A 79 -6.40 6.38 9.27
CA THR A 79 -7.43 7.23 8.67
C THR A 79 -7.18 7.40 7.17
N LYS A 80 -8.20 7.16 6.35
CA LYS A 80 -8.16 7.31 4.89
C LYS A 80 -8.97 8.52 4.49
N THR A 81 -8.38 9.41 3.69
CA THR A 81 -9.03 10.65 3.25
C THR A 81 -8.63 11.00 1.82
N ARG A 82 -9.50 11.74 1.13
CA ARG A 82 -9.19 12.45 -0.13
C ARG A 82 -9.24 13.98 0.02
N LYS A 83 -9.56 14.43 1.24
CA LYS A 83 -9.76 15.83 1.60
C LYS A 83 -8.45 16.38 2.17
N ILE A 84 -7.94 17.43 1.54
CA ILE A 84 -6.68 18.07 1.95
C ILE A 84 -6.82 18.69 3.35
N GLU A 85 -8.01 19.16 3.71
CA GLU A 85 -8.30 19.79 5.00
C GLU A 85 -8.19 18.82 6.18
N VAL A 86 -8.23 17.50 5.92
CA VAL A 86 -7.97 16.47 6.93
C VAL A 86 -6.46 16.35 7.18
N ILE A 87 -5.65 16.51 6.13
CA ILE A 87 -4.19 16.48 6.21
C ILE A 87 -3.67 17.70 6.97
N ASP A 88 -4.20 18.89 6.65
CA ASP A 88 -3.81 20.13 7.33
C ASP A 88 -4.08 20.05 8.84
N ARG A 89 -5.26 19.55 9.22
CA ARG A 89 -5.63 19.34 10.63
C ARG A 89 -4.74 18.31 11.33
N PHE A 90 -4.32 17.26 10.63
CA PHE A 90 -3.43 16.25 11.18
C PHE A 90 -2.06 16.84 11.54
N PHE A 91 -1.46 17.63 10.64
CA PHE A 91 -0.17 18.28 10.91
C PHE A 91 -0.29 19.34 12.01
N ALA A 92 -1.33 20.18 11.99
CA ALA A 92 -1.55 21.18 13.04
C ALA A 92 -1.68 20.57 14.44
N TYR A 93 -2.34 19.41 14.57
CA TYR A 93 -2.45 18.69 15.85
C TYR A 93 -1.10 18.20 16.37
N HIS A 94 -0.27 17.63 15.50
CA HIS A 94 1.02 17.09 15.91
C HIS A 94 2.09 18.16 16.13
N GLU A 95 2.05 19.29 15.41
CA GLU A 95 2.96 20.43 15.62
C GLU A 95 2.70 21.15 16.95
N THR A 96 1.43 21.32 17.32
CA THR A 96 1.04 21.95 18.60
C THR A 96 1.40 21.08 19.79
N THR A 97 1.23 19.75 19.68
CA THR A 97 1.57 18.79 20.74
C THR A 97 3.08 18.67 20.97
N LYS A 98 3.92 19.02 19.97
CA LYS A 98 5.39 18.96 20.08
C LYS A 98 6.00 20.21 20.72
N THR A 99 5.24 21.29 20.81
CA THR A 99 5.68 22.61 21.30
C THR A 99 5.24 22.89 22.74
N ALA A 100 4.30 22.10 23.26
CA ALA A 100 3.84 22.11 24.66
C ALA A 100 4.64 21.12 25.51
#